data_AF-A0A9E7K2P7-F1
#
_entry.id   AF-A0A9E7K2P7-F1
#
_cell.length_a   1.000
_cell.length_b   1.000
_cell.length_c   1.000
_cell.angle_alpha   90.00
_cell.angle_beta   90.00
_cell.angle_gamma   90.00
#
_symmetry.space_group_name_H-M   'P 1'
#
loop_
_entity.id
_entity.type
_entity.pdbx_description
1 polymer ?
#
loop_
_entity_poly.entity_id
_entity_poly.type
_entity_poly.pdbx_seq_one_letter_code
_entity_poly.pdbx_strand_id
1 'polypeptide(L)'
;MSAVRSVGVSSSAISKCPKNHHSVPGIVPLSTVARPISHSAFSGISLRIPPPKVIPRGGNSYNSRAIMMMVKPAIQFIQGTDEQTVPDVRLTKSRDGTNGVAIFSFDQPSVFDSSSELGDITGFFMIDEEGVLQSVDVSAKFVNGKPSRIEAKYVMRSPREWDRFMRFMERYSQANGLQFVKK
;
A
#
# COMPACT_ATOMS: atom_id res chain seq x y z
N MET A 1 46.35 35.20 25.70
CA MET A 1 46.27 35.62 24.29
C MET A 1 45.08 34.86 23.70
N SER A 2 43.88 35.45 23.66
CA SER A 2 43.35 36.28 22.56
C SER A 2 43.19 35.47 21.25
N ALA A 3 42.07 35.51 20.52
CA ALA A 3 41.05 36.57 20.45
C ALA A 3 39.60 36.08 20.20
N VAL A 4 38.66 36.98 20.44
CA VAL A 4 37.22 36.91 20.12
C VAL A 4 36.89 37.61 18.79
N ARG A 5 35.79 37.21 18.13
CA ARG A 5 34.91 37.99 17.20
C ARG A 5 33.77 37.05 16.75
N SER A 6 32.49 37.24 17.07
CA SER A 6 31.52 38.35 16.83
C SER A 6 30.84 38.36 15.45
N VAL A 7 29.57 37.91 15.49
CA VAL A 7 28.33 38.39 14.82
C VAL A 7 28.38 39.08 13.45
N GLY A 8 27.47 38.65 12.56
CA GLY A 8 26.94 39.45 11.45
C GLY A 8 25.43 39.21 11.27
N VAL A 9 24.63 40.28 11.26
CA VAL A 9 23.17 40.28 11.11
C VAL A 9 22.79 41.15 9.91
N SER A 10 21.89 40.68 9.04
CA SER A 10 20.92 41.45 8.21
C SER A 10 20.40 40.55 7.07
N SER A 11 19.25 40.77 6.41
CA SER A 11 17.94 41.37 6.73
C SER A 11 17.20 41.58 5.40
N SER A 12 15.93 41.19 5.34
CA SER A 12 14.86 41.70 4.45
C SER A 12 15.01 41.70 2.91
N ALA A 13 13.99 41.13 2.24
CA ALA A 13 13.32 41.77 1.10
C ALA A 13 11.84 41.34 1.01
N ILE A 14 10.95 42.28 0.67
CA ILE A 14 9.49 42.11 0.55
C ILE A 14 9.12 42.15 -0.94
N SER A 15 8.19 41.31 -1.43
CA SER A 15 7.55 41.54 -2.74
C SER A 15 6.10 41.06 -2.87
N LYS A 16 5.19 41.99 -2.56
CA LYS A 16 3.89 42.33 -3.20
C LYS A 16 3.10 41.24 -3.98
N CYS A 17 1.89 40.99 -3.51
CA CYS A 17 0.77 40.47 -4.32
C CYS A 17 0.23 41.55 -5.31
N PRO A 18 -0.27 41.18 -6.49
CA PRO A 18 -1.17 42.03 -7.28
C PRO A 18 -2.65 41.79 -6.90
N LYS A 19 -3.43 42.88 -6.83
CA LYS A 19 -4.90 42.85 -6.82
C LYS A 19 -5.38 42.98 -8.27
N ASN A 20 -6.46 42.29 -8.63
CA ASN A 20 -7.26 42.63 -9.81
C ASN A 20 -8.72 42.85 -9.39
N HIS A 21 -9.21 44.08 -9.54
CA HIS A 21 -10.61 44.48 -9.42
C HIS A 21 -11.00 45.24 -10.69
N HIS A 22 -12.05 44.80 -11.41
CA HIS A 22 -12.79 45.62 -12.39
C HIS A 22 -14.24 45.12 -12.53
N SER A 23 -15.15 45.99 -13.01
CA SER A 23 -16.63 45.93 -12.86
C SER A 23 -17.32 46.82 -13.95
N VAL A 24 -18.66 46.90 -14.16
CA VAL A 24 -19.78 46.64 -13.23
C VAL A 24 -21.01 45.84 -13.77
N PRO A 25 -21.96 46.36 -14.59
CA PRO A 25 -23.36 46.25 -14.16
C PRO A 25 -24.40 45.65 -15.13
N GLY A 26 -25.58 45.34 -14.57
CA GLY A 26 -26.88 45.11 -15.27
C GLY A 26 -27.66 43.90 -14.72
N ILE A 27 -28.61 43.95 -13.77
CA ILE A 27 -29.92 44.66 -13.65
C ILE A 27 -31.10 43.97 -14.39
N VAL A 28 -31.75 43.01 -13.68
CA VAL A 28 -33.21 42.64 -13.58
C VAL A 28 -34.02 42.30 -14.88
N PRO A 29 -35.24 41.69 -14.83
CA PRO A 29 -36.07 41.32 -13.67
C PRO A 29 -36.69 39.91 -13.62
N LEU A 30 -37.34 39.67 -12.47
CA LEU A 30 -38.25 38.59 -12.11
C LEU A 30 -39.61 38.71 -12.85
N SER A 31 -40.20 37.58 -13.25
CA SER A 31 -41.64 37.52 -13.56
C SER A 31 -42.29 36.21 -13.10
N THR A 32 -43.16 36.32 -12.10
CA THR A 32 -44.10 35.29 -11.68
C THR A 32 -45.19 35.12 -12.73
N VAL A 33 -45.54 33.88 -13.10
CA VAL A 33 -46.79 33.56 -13.80
C VAL A 33 -47.50 32.45 -13.05
N ALA A 34 -48.80 32.65 -12.81
CA ALA A 34 -49.68 31.68 -12.17
C ALA A 34 -51.02 31.60 -12.93
N ARG A 35 -51.72 30.47 -12.77
CA ARG A 35 -53.11 30.15 -13.21
C ARG A 35 -53.28 29.78 -14.70
N PRO A 36 -54.39 29.09 -15.08
CA PRO A 36 -55.43 28.42 -14.29
C PRO A 36 -55.57 26.90 -14.57
N ILE A 37 -56.58 26.25 -13.98
CA ILE A 37 -56.95 24.82 -14.13
C ILE A 37 -58.19 24.68 -15.04
N SER A 38 -58.38 23.48 -15.63
CA SER A 38 -59.57 22.97 -16.37
C SER A 38 -59.56 23.24 -17.89
N HIS A 39 -60.05 22.37 -18.79
CA HIS A 39 -60.95 21.20 -18.65
C HIS A 39 -60.46 19.96 -19.46
N SER A 40 -61.08 18.80 -19.21
CA SER A 40 -60.79 17.49 -19.84
C SER A 40 -61.58 17.22 -21.13
N ALA A 41 -61.00 16.45 -22.06
CA ALA A 41 -61.72 15.35 -22.74
C ALA A 41 -60.78 14.28 -23.32
N PHE A 42 -61.10 13.03 -22.97
CA PHE A 42 -60.85 11.74 -23.64
C PHE A 42 -60.68 11.83 -25.19
N SER A 43 -59.88 11.02 -25.90
CA SER A 43 -59.18 9.76 -25.58
C SER A 43 -57.97 9.52 -26.48
N GLY A 44 -56.82 9.17 -25.89
CA GLY A 44 -55.69 8.60 -26.59
C GLY A 44 -54.99 7.57 -25.71
N ILE A 45 -54.90 6.31 -26.18
CA ILE A 45 -54.22 5.24 -25.45
C ILE A 45 -52.71 5.50 -25.55
N SER A 46 -52.16 6.19 -24.55
CA SER A 46 -50.71 6.33 -24.41
C SER A 46 -50.14 5.01 -23.88
N LEU A 47 -49.61 4.19 -24.79
CA LEU A 47 -48.86 2.99 -24.44
C LEU A 47 -47.58 3.41 -23.70
N ARG A 48 -47.62 3.35 -22.36
CA ARG A 48 -46.42 3.46 -21.52
C ARG A 48 -45.56 2.23 -21.73
N ILE A 49 -44.65 2.31 -22.70
CA ILE A 49 -43.53 1.38 -22.81
C ILE A 49 -42.71 1.53 -21.52
N PRO A 50 -42.55 0.49 -20.69
CA PRO A 50 -41.65 0.57 -19.55
C PRO A 50 -40.24 0.87 -20.06
N PRO A 51 -39.46 1.76 -19.43
CA PRO A 51 -38.05 1.89 -19.78
C PRO A 51 -37.40 0.51 -19.65
N PRO A 52 -36.56 0.09 -20.61
CA PRO A 52 -35.93 -1.22 -20.53
C PRO A 52 -35.17 -1.30 -19.21
N LYS A 53 -35.48 -2.32 -18.39
CA LYS A 53 -34.70 -2.61 -17.20
C LYS A 53 -33.30 -2.98 -17.65
N VAL A 54 -32.40 -1.99 -17.65
CA VAL A 54 -30.95 -2.22 -17.69
C VAL A 54 -30.66 -3.01 -16.42
N ILE A 55 -30.61 -4.33 -16.56
CA ILE A 55 -30.09 -5.20 -15.51
C ILE A 55 -28.64 -4.76 -15.34
N PRO A 56 -28.24 -4.22 -14.18
CA PRO A 56 -26.83 -4.03 -13.93
C PRO A 56 -26.21 -5.43 -13.96
N ARG A 57 -25.40 -5.72 -14.98
CA ARG A 57 -24.44 -6.82 -14.90
C ARG A 57 -23.44 -6.41 -13.81
N GLY A 58 -23.80 -6.72 -12.56
CA GLY A 58 -22.88 -6.77 -11.45
C GLY A 58 -21.88 -7.87 -11.73
N GLY A 59 -20.88 -7.57 -12.57
CA GLY A 59 -19.78 -8.47 -12.84
C GLY A 59 -19.11 -8.85 -11.53
N ASN A 60 -18.71 -10.11 -11.41
CA ASN A 60 -18.24 -10.72 -10.17
C ASN A 60 -16.96 -10.08 -9.62
N SER A 61 -17.06 -8.89 -9.01
CA SER A 61 -15.97 -8.30 -8.20
C SER A 61 -15.65 -9.13 -6.96
N TYR A 62 -16.48 -10.13 -6.66
CA TYR A 62 -16.18 -11.12 -5.63
C TYR A 62 -15.15 -12.15 -6.09
N ASN A 63 -14.92 -12.39 -7.38
CA ASN A 63 -13.95 -13.39 -7.83
C ASN A 63 -12.51 -12.94 -7.58
N SER A 64 -12.16 -11.67 -7.83
CA SER A 64 -10.83 -11.15 -7.49
C SER A 64 -10.58 -11.16 -5.99
N ARG A 65 -11.58 -10.79 -5.18
CA ARG A 65 -11.50 -10.86 -3.72
C ARG A 65 -11.45 -12.30 -3.18
N ALA A 66 -12.24 -13.22 -3.72
CA ALA A 66 -12.24 -14.62 -3.28
C ALA A 66 -10.95 -15.36 -3.67
N ILE A 67 -10.34 -15.01 -4.81
CA ILE A 67 -9.00 -15.49 -5.18
C ILE A 67 -7.95 -14.95 -4.20
N MET A 68 -8.03 -13.66 -3.82
CA MET A 68 -7.16 -13.10 -2.77
C MET A 68 -7.30 -13.89 -1.46
N MET A 69 -8.53 -14.15 -0.99
CA MET A 69 -8.83 -14.94 0.23
C MET A 69 -8.34 -16.41 0.20
N MET A 70 -7.67 -16.86 -0.86
CA MET A 70 -7.04 -18.19 -0.98
C MET A 70 -5.52 -18.14 -1.20
N VAL A 71 -4.88 -16.97 -1.18
CA VAL A 71 -3.42 -16.85 -1.30
C VAL A 71 -2.77 -17.31 0.00
N LYS A 72 -2.17 -18.51 -0.01
CA LYS A 72 -1.31 -18.98 1.08
C LYS A 72 -0.21 -17.94 1.34
N PRO A 73 0.00 -17.47 2.58
CA PRO A 73 1.05 -16.50 2.86
C PRO A 73 2.42 -17.16 2.67
N ALA A 74 3.25 -16.53 1.83
CA ALA A 74 4.52 -17.07 1.37
C ALA A 74 5.64 -16.02 1.42
N ILE A 75 6.88 -16.51 1.43
CA ILE A 75 8.08 -15.69 1.27
C ILE A 75 8.77 -16.16 -0.02
N GLN A 76 9.32 -15.23 -0.80
CA GLN A 76 10.05 -15.52 -2.03
C GLN A 76 11.32 -14.68 -2.13
N PHE A 77 12.41 -15.30 -2.59
CA PHE A 77 13.66 -14.62 -2.99
C PHE A 77 13.77 -14.45 -4.52
N ILE A 78 13.07 -15.31 -5.25
CA ILE A 78 12.92 -15.32 -6.71
C ILE A 78 11.42 -15.33 -6.98
N GLN A 79 10.92 -14.41 -7.79
CA GLN A 79 9.47 -14.27 -8.02
C GLN A 79 8.88 -15.55 -8.64
N GLY A 80 7.81 -16.06 -8.03
CA GLY A 80 7.18 -17.33 -8.41
C GLY A 80 7.75 -18.56 -7.70
N THR A 81 8.77 -18.41 -6.84
CA THR A 81 9.38 -19.52 -6.09
C THR A 81 9.19 -19.31 -4.58
N ASP A 82 8.32 -20.12 -3.98
CA ASP A 82 8.07 -20.10 -2.54
C ASP A 82 9.26 -20.71 -1.77
N GLU A 83 9.84 -19.93 -0.87
CA GLU A 83 10.87 -20.37 0.06
C GLU A 83 10.28 -21.31 1.11
N GLN A 84 10.84 -22.52 1.21
CA GLN A 84 10.35 -23.56 2.13
C GLN A 84 10.97 -23.44 3.53
N THR A 85 12.17 -22.86 3.64
CA THR A 85 12.85 -22.70 4.94
C THR A 85 12.18 -21.59 5.74
N VAL A 86 11.67 -21.93 6.93
CA VAL A 86 11.05 -20.98 7.86
C VAL A 86 12.14 -20.11 8.53
N PRO A 87 12.03 -18.78 8.52
CA PRO A 87 13.04 -17.89 9.09
C PRO A 87 12.93 -17.68 10.60
N ASP A 88 14.07 -17.46 11.24
CA ASP A 88 14.14 -16.72 12.50
C ASP A 88 13.82 -15.24 12.23
N VAL A 89 12.81 -14.69 12.92
CA VAL A 89 12.38 -13.30 12.73
C VAL A 89 12.66 -12.47 13.99
N ARG A 90 13.50 -11.45 13.85
CA ARG A 90 13.80 -10.47 14.90
C ARG A 90 13.24 -9.10 14.55
N LEU A 91 12.32 -8.62 15.38
CA LEU A 91 11.73 -7.29 15.24
C LEU A 91 12.45 -6.28 16.14
N THR A 92 12.81 -5.12 15.58
CA THR A 92 13.40 -3.99 16.30
C THR A 92 12.58 -2.73 16.04
N LYS A 93 12.38 -1.89 17.04
CA LYS A 93 11.65 -0.61 16.92
C LYS A 93 12.49 0.52 17.52
N SER A 94 12.46 1.69 16.90
CA SER A 94 13.13 2.89 17.40
C SER A 94 12.49 3.36 18.72
N ARG A 95 13.24 4.12 19.54
CA ARG A 95 12.78 4.57 20.87
C ARG A 95 11.57 5.51 20.80
N ASP A 96 11.48 6.30 19.76
CA ASP A 96 10.36 7.19 19.41
C ASP A 96 9.20 6.44 18.73
N GLY A 97 9.38 5.16 18.37
CA GLY A 97 8.35 4.29 17.83
C GLY A 97 7.94 4.56 16.37
N THR A 98 8.60 5.49 15.68
CA THR A 98 8.30 5.87 14.29
C THR A 98 8.84 4.89 13.27
N ASN A 99 10.01 4.29 13.54
CA ASN A 99 10.71 3.40 12.63
C ASN A 99 10.80 1.99 13.21
N GLY A 100 10.58 1.00 12.36
CA GLY A 100 10.71 -0.42 12.66
C GLY A 100 11.65 -1.09 11.66
N VAL A 101 12.34 -2.15 12.11
CA VAL A 101 13.10 -3.05 11.24
C VAL A 101 12.79 -4.48 11.63
N ALA A 102 12.28 -5.26 10.68
CA ALA A 102 12.22 -6.70 10.79
C ALA A 102 13.47 -7.29 10.11
N ILE A 103 14.16 -8.18 10.81
CA ILE A 103 15.33 -8.91 10.31
C ILE A 103 14.93 -10.38 10.25
N PHE A 104 15.03 -10.97 9.06
CA PHE A 104 14.79 -12.38 8.80
C PHE A 104 16.13 -13.07 8.64
N SER A 105 16.29 -14.24 9.26
CA SER A 105 17.47 -15.10 9.11
C SER A 105 17.03 -16.50 8.70
N PHE A 106 17.46 -16.93 7.52
CA PHE A 106 17.18 -18.25 6.96
C PHE A 106 18.46 -19.07 7.02
N ASP A 107 18.48 -20.15 7.80
CA ASP A 107 19.59 -21.10 7.82
C ASP A 107 19.34 -22.17 6.77
N GLN A 108 20.29 -22.37 5.84
CA GLN A 108 20.14 -23.27 4.69
C GLN A 108 18.80 -23.06 3.91
N PRO A 109 18.56 -21.86 3.35
CA PRO A 109 17.37 -21.58 2.54
C PRO A 109 17.36 -22.37 1.23
N SER A 110 16.18 -22.87 0.88
CA SER A 110 15.93 -23.72 -0.31
C SER A 110 16.20 -23.01 -1.64
N VAL A 111 16.23 -21.68 -1.66
CA VAL A 111 16.70 -20.92 -2.84
C VAL A 111 18.13 -21.26 -3.26
N PHE A 112 19.01 -21.69 -2.33
CA PHE A 112 20.39 -22.07 -2.67
C PHE A 112 20.48 -23.39 -3.47
N ASP A 113 19.53 -24.31 -3.27
CA ASP A 113 19.47 -25.55 -4.06
C ASP A 113 18.87 -25.30 -5.45
N SER A 114 18.13 -24.20 -5.60
CA SER A 114 17.36 -23.87 -6.81
C SER A 114 18.05 -22.81 -7.71
N SER A 115 19.06 -22.10 -7.23
CA SER A 115 19.63 -20.93 -7.92
C SER A 115 20.32 -21.25 -9.25
N SER A 116 20.76 -22.49 -9.47
CA SER A 116 21.32 -22.92 -10.76
C SER A 116 20.29 -23.03 -11.88
N GLU A 117 19.01 -23.15 -11.54
CA GLU A 117 17.91 -23.33 -12.50
C GLU A 117 16.95 -22.13 -12.53
N LEU A 118 16.73 -21.47 -11.38
CA LEU A 118 15.75 -20.40 -11.21
C LEU A 118 16.36 -18.98 -11.23
N GLY A 119 17.69 -18.87 -11.22
CA GLY A 119 18.42 -17.60 -11.33
C GLY A 119 18.84 -16.98 -10.00
N ASP A 120 19.32 -15.73 -10.08
CA ASP A 120 19.85 -14.98 -8.94
C ASP A 120 18.74 -14.46 -8.00
N ILE A 121 19.10 -14.23 -6.74
CA ILE A 121 18.22 -13.62 -5.73
C ILE A 121 17.91 -12.17 -6.15
N THR A 122 16.65 -11.91 -6.53
CA THR A 122 16.22 -10.61 -7.07
C THR A 122 15.74 -9.64 -5.98
N GLY A 123 15.38 -10.14 -4.81
CA GLY A 123 14.88 -9.35 -3.69
C GLY A 123 14.35 -10.23 -2.58
N PHE A 124 13.52 -9.65 -1.71
CA PHE A 124 12.80 -10.35 -0.65
C PHE A 124 11.33 -9.93 -0.71
N PHE A 125 10.45 -10.89 -1.00
CA PHE A 125 9.02 -10.67 -1.18
C PHE A 125 8.24 -11.46 -0.13
N MET A 126 7.28 -10.81 0.52
CA MET A 126 6.34 -11.37 1.48
C MET A 126 4.94 -11.20 0.88
N ILE A 127 4.30 -12.30 0.52
CA ILE A 127 3.10 -12.33 -0.33
C ILE A 127 1.93 -12.90 0.47
N ASP A 128 0.77 -12.24 0.43
CA ASP A 128 -0.47 -12.69 1.05
C ASP A 128 -1.71 -12.05 0.36
N GLU A 129 -2.93 -12.28 0.88
CA GLU A 129 -4.18 -11.77 0.26
C GLU A 129 -4.29 -10.23 0.15
N GLU A 130 -3.56 -9.48 0.97
CA GLU A 130 -3.48 -8.02 0.97
C GLU A 130 -2.36 -7.52 0.02
N GLY A 131 -1.73 -8.40 -0.76
CA GLY A 131 -0.68 -8.10 -1.73
C GLY A 131 0.73 -8.41 -1.24
N VAL A 132 1.70 -7.63 -1.72
CA VAL A 132 3.14 -7.91 -1.53
C VAL A 132 3.81 -6.81 -0.71
N LEU A 133 4.56 -7.22 0.31
CA LEU A 133 5.59 -6.39 0.97
C LEU A 133 6.95 -6.81 0.41
N GLN A 134 7.80 -5.86 0.04
CA GLN A 134 9.09 -6.16 -0.60
C GLN A 134 10.27 -5.39 -0.01
N SER A 135 11.46 -5.97 -0.10
CA SER A 135 12.74 -5.33 0.19
C SER A 135 13.83 -5.73 -0.81
N VAL A 136 14.86 -4.91 -0.89
CA VAL A 136 16.11 -5.17 -1.63
C VAL A 136 17.31 -5.36 -0.69
N ASP A 137 17.16 -5.13 0.62
CA ASP A 137 18.21 -5.39 1.62
C ASP A 137 18.24 -6.89 1.94
N VAL A 138 18.96 -7.63 1.10
CA VAL A 138 19.19 -9.08 1.20
C VAL A 138 20.69 -9.35 1.16
N SER A 139 21.19 -10.25 1.99
CA SER A 139 22.60 -10.57 2.12
C SER A 139 22.81 -12.06 2.35
N ALA A 140 23.55 -12.72 1.45
CA ALA A 140 23.99 -14.09 1.63
C ALA A 140 25.26 -14.17 2.49
N LYS A 141 25.33 -15.17 3.37
CA LYS A 141 26.47 -15.49 4.22
C LYS A 141 27.10 -16.79 3.74
N PHE A 142 28.41 -16.75 3.51
CA PHE A 142 29.20 -17.90 3.08
C PHE A 142 30.06 -18.41 4.24
N VAL A 143 30.13 -19.72 4.40
CA VAL A 143 30.97 -20.41 5.37
C VAL A 143 31.82 -21.42 4.60
N ASN A 144 33.16 -21.33 4.73
CA ASN A 144 34.10 -22.19 4.01
C ASN A 144 33.87 -22.23 2.48
N GLY A 145 33.50 -21.10 1.88
CA GLY A 145 33.22 -20.98 0.45
C GLY A 145 31.84 -21.51 -0.01
N LYS A 146 31.02 -22.06 0.89
CA LYS A 146 29.65 -22.51 0.58
C LYS A 146 28.61 -21.50 1.09
N PRO A 147 27.53 -21.23 0.33
CA PRO A 147 26.40 -20.45 0.84
C PRO A 147 25.75 -21.21 2.00
N SER A 148 25.44 -20.50 3.09
CA SER A 148 24.98 -21.12 4.35
C SER A 148 23.74 -20.47 4.94
N ARG A 149 23.59 -19.16 4.80
CA ARG A 149 22.48 -18.39 5.41
C ARG A 149 22.13 -17.18 4.56
N ILE A 150 20.87 -16.78 4.57
CA ILE A 150 20.43 -15.47 4.05
C ILE A 150 19.91 -14.62 5.21
N GLU A 151 20.33 -13.37 5.25
CA GLU A 151 19.73 -12.32 6.08
C GLU A 151 18.99 -11.34 5.18
N ALA A 152 17.71 -11.08 5.46
CA ALA A 152 16.91 -10.07 4.76
C ALA A 152 16.35 -9.05 5.76
N LYS A 153 16.30 -7.78 5.40
CA LYS A 153 15.78 -6.71 6.26
C LYS A 153 14.61 -6.00 5.60
N TYR A 154 13.54 -5.81 6.37
CA TYR A 154 12.38 -5.01 5.97
C TYR A 154 12.27 -3.78 6.89
N VAL A 155 12.39 -2.59 6.32
CA VAL A 155 12.34 -1.31 7.04
C VAL A 155 10.94 -0.72 6.93
N MET A 156 10.32 -0.45 8.08
CA MET A 156 9.01 0.18 8.22
C MET A 156 9.20 1.61 8.71
N ARG A 157 8.68 2.59 7.97
CA ARG A 157 8.79 4.03 8.26
C ARG A 157 7.46 4.66 8.69
N SER A 158 6.37 3.89 8.67
CA SER A 158 5.05 4.35 9.10
C SER A 158 4.30 3.30 9.93
N PRO A 159 3.37 3.72 10.81
CA PRO A 159 2.49 2.79 11.52
C PRO A 159 1.67 1.90 10.56
N ARG A 160 1.34 2.39 9.36
CA ARG A 160 0.58 1.62 8.37
C ARG A 160 1.37 0.44 7.81
N GLU A 161 2.67 0.65 7.53
CA GLU A 161 3.58 -0.43 7.13
C GLU A 161 3.76 -1.44 8.27
N TRP A 162 3.88 -0.97 9.52
CA TRP A 162 3.94 -1.83 10.69
C TRP A 162 2.68 -2.69 10.85
N ASP A 163 1.49 -2.11 10.81
CA ASP A 163 0.24 -2.86 10.94
C ASP A 163 0.03 -3.86 9.79
N ARG A 164 0.47 -3.51 8.58
CA ARG A 164 0.42 -4.39 7.40
C ARG A 164 1.43 -5.53 7.47
N PHE A 165 2.61 -5.27 8.04
CA PHE A 165 3.63 -6.28 8.34
C PHE A 165 3.17 -7.26 9.43
N MET A 166 2.57 -6.76 10.51
CA MET A 166 2.03 -7.61 11.58
C MET A 166 0.93 -8.54 11.05
N ARG A 167 0.05 -8.06 10.16
CA ARG A 167 -0.98 -8.88 9.47
C ARG A 167 -0.40 -9.96 8.55
N PHE A 168 0.71 -9.67 7.86
CA PHE A 168 1.44 -10.70 7.11
C PHE A 168 2.01 -11.74 8.06
N MET A 169 2.74 -11.32 9.09
CA MET A 169 3.42 -12.22 10.04
C MET A 169 2.44 -13.10 10.82
N GLU A 170 1.27 -12.59 11.19
CA GLU A 170 0.21 -13.38 11.82
C GLU A 170 -0.24 -14.52 10.91
N ARG A 171 -0.64 -14.22 9.67
CA ARG A 171 -1.07 -15.23 8.69
C ARG A 171 0.05 -16.20 8.30
N TYR A 172 1.26 -15.69 8.05
CA TYR A 172 2.44 -16.52 7.76
C TYR A 172 2.80 -17.44 8.94
N SER A 173 2.65 -16.98 10.19
CA SER A 173 2.90 -17.80 11.38
C SER A 173 1.88 -18.93 11.54
N GLN A 174 0.59 -18.66 11.29
CA GLN A 174 -0.48 -19.65 11.32
C GLN A 174 -0.30 -20.72 10.24
N ALA A 175 0.13 -20.33 9.04
CA ALA A 175 0.34 -21.26 7.92
C ALA A 175 1.60 -22.14 8.03
N ASN A 176 2.64 -21.68 8.76
CA ASN A 176 3.94 -22.36 8.83
C ASN A 176 4.33 -22.81 10.26
N GLY A 177 3.43 -22.69 11.24
CA GLY A 177 3.64 -23.19 12.60
C GLY A 177 4.68 -22.43 13.44
N LEU A 178 5.00 -21.18 13.07
CA LEU A 178 5.94 -20.34 13.82
C LEU A 178 5.44 -20.07 15.25
N GLN A 179 6.30 -20.31 16.24
CA GLN A 179 6.03 -20.03 17.64
C GLN A 179 6.86 -18.81 18.11
N PHE A 180 6.21 -17.89 18.83
CA PHE A 180 6.90 -16.71 19.38
C PHE A 180 7.81 -17.09 20.55
N VAL A 181 9.09 -17.28 20.30
CA VAL A 181 10.11 -17.45 21.34
C VAL A 181 10.54 -16.06 21.84
N LYS A 182 9.97 -15.63 22.98
CA LYS A 182 10.42 -14.43 23.68
C LYS A 182 11.73 -14.74 24.42
N LYS A 183 12.82 -14.14 23.96
CA LYS A 183 14.15 -14.19 24.58
C LYS A 183 14.46 -12.91 25.36
#